data_AF-A0A9W7T5B6-F1
#
_entry.id   AF-A0A9W7T5B6-F1
#
_cell.length_a   1.000
_cell.length_b   1.000
_cell.length_c   1.000
_cell.angle_alpha   90.00
_cell.angle_beta   90.00
_cell.angle_gamma   90.00
#
_symmetry.space_group_name_H-M   'P 1'
#
loop_
_entity.id
_entity.type
_entity.pdbx_description
1 polymer ?
#
loop_
_entity_poly.entity_id
_entity_poly.type
_entity_poly.pdbx_seq_one_letter_code
_entity_poly.pdbx_strand_id
1 'polypeptide(L)'
;MSCKEGSTCQSEKGPKVQRNLQSRTTDADTQDGGTSECGYSGKLTQEVTECVGNILEDKLGKFASALDAIASRLEDNTKCICETECRVSDVEDNATGMENKLRETETLVRVLLEKVDDLENRLRRDNIRILGLKEVYEGSQPAVFFVAWLPKMLELDTVKGHIKIDRAHRGLGPQRGDRPRPVIIKLHNFADKQRIMSAIKIKHHLEVEGRKVFIHQDLSSMVKDKRRGFNKTCEDLIKHGIRFTMRFLALLCFTHEGRKHSFQNPQEAQAFLTGAAARQSICSVDMIEAGELSHLRFV
;
A
#
# COMPACT_ATOMS: atom_id res chain seq x y z
N MET A 1 5.00 15.51 -12.58
CA MET A 1 6.41 15.92 -12.52
C MET A 1 7.05 15.51 -13.82
N SER A 2 7.69 16.46 -14.49
CA SER A 2 8.10 16.37 -15.89
C SER A 2 9.19 15.32 -16.10
N CYS A 3 8.93 14.35 -16.98
CA CYS A 3 9.96 13.49 -17.56
C CYS A 3 10.90 14.37 -18.40
N LYS A 4 12.22 14.26 -18.17
CA LYS A 4 13.24 14.78 -19.08
C LYS A 4 13.82 13.63 -19.89
N GLU A 5 14.01 13.95 -21.16
CA GLU A 5 14.31 13.07 -22.28
C GLU A 5 15.71 12.45 -22.21
N GLY A 6 15.86 11.35 -22.94
CA GLY A 6 17.03 10.50 -22.99
C GLY A 6 18.32 11.18 -23.45
N SER A 7 19.42 10.68 -22.91
CA SER A 7 20.78 10.98 -23.34
C SER A 7 21.36 9.75 -24.01
N THR A 8 21.43 9.80 -25.33
CA THR A 8 22.18 8.88 -26.19
C THR A 8 23.67 8.95 -25.82
N CYS A 9 24.27 7.83 -25.39
CA CYS A 9 25.72 7.73 -25.22
C CYS A 9 26.41 7.70 -26.58
N GLN A 10 26.83 8.86 -27.07
CA GLN A 10 27.81 8.97 -28.14
C GLN A 10 29.21 8.74 -27.56
N SER A 11 29.94 7.79 -28.12
CA SER A 11 31.35 7.56 -27.82
C SER A 11 32.19 8.69 -28.43
N GLU A 12 32.64 9.64 -27.61
CA GLU A 12 33.65 10.62 -28.02
C GLU A 12 35.04 9.95 -28.03
N LYS A 13 35.61 9.85 -29.24
CA LYS A 13 37.01 9.43 -29.43
C LYS A 13 37.92 10.57 -28.98
N GLY A 14 38.70 10.35 -27.92
CA GLY A 14 39.74 11.27 -27.48
C GLY A 14 40.86 11.46 -28.52
N PRO A 15 41.55 12.61 -28.54
CA PRO A 15 42.54 12.92 -29.57
C PRO A 15 43.83 12.12 -29.39
N LYS A 16 44.33 11.56 -30.50
CA LYS A 16 45.66 10.93 -30.59
C LYS A 16 46.75 12.00 -30.47
N VAL A 17 47.51 11.96 -29.38
CA VAL A 17 48.72 12.78 -29.23
C VAL A 17 49.87 12.11 -29.99
N GLN A 18 50.20 12.68 -31.14
CA GLN A 18 51.33 12.29 -31.97
C GLN A 18 52.59 13.01 -31.46
N ARG A 19 53.46 12.31 -30.73
CA ARG A 19 54.76 12.86 -30.31
C ARG A 19 55.73 12.78 -31.50
N ASN A 20 55.90 13.92 -32.16
CA ASN A 20 56.87 14.15 -33.22
C ASN A 20 58.20 14.55 -32.57
N LEU A 21 59.23 13.71 -32.67
CA LEU A 21 60.58 14.06 -32.20
C LEU A 21 61.43 14.39 -33.42
N GLN A 22 61.56 15.69 -33.70
CA GLN A 22 62.51 16.23 -34.68
C GLN A 22 63.92 16.10 -34.14
N SER A 23 64.78 15.43 -34.91
CA SER A 23 66.23 15.41 -34.75
C SER A 23 66.79 16.82 -34.94
N ARG A 24 67.50 17.32 -33.92
CA ARG A 24 68.28 18.56 -34.01
C ARG A 24 69.76 18.17 -34.04
N THR A 25 70.39 18.38 -35.19
CA THR A 25 71.83 18.29 -35.40
C THR A 25 72.51 19.48 -34.73
N THR A 26 73.55 19.22 -33.94
CA THR A 26 74.59 20.20 -33.63
C THR A 26 75.93 19.48 -33.63
N ASP A 27 76.79 19.94 -34.54
CA ASP A 27 78.18 19.56 -34.71
C ASP A 27 79.02 19.90 -33.47
N ALA A 28 80.02 19.07 -33.17
CA ALA A 28 81.14 19.43 -32.32
C ALA A 28 82.38 18.61 -32.71
N ASP A 29 83.23 19.29 -33.47
CA ASP A 29 84.69 19.21 -33.62
C ASP A 29 85.45 17.94 -33.22
N THR A 30 86.06 17.37 -34.27
CA THR A 30 87.29 16.58 -34.24
C THR A 30 88.46 17.41 -33.70
N GLN A 31 89.11 16.93 -32.64
CA GLN A 31 90.54 17.16 -32.46
C GLN A 31 91.26 15.90 -31.98
N ASP A 32 92.26 15.56 -32.80
CA ASP A 32 93.25 14.51 -32.70
C ASP A 32 94.13 14.64 -31.44
N GLY A 33 94.60 13.50 -30.92
CA GLY A 33 95.47 13.50 -29.75
C GLY A 33 95.76 12.12 -29.15
N GLY A 34 96.62 11.34 -29.82
CA GLY A 34 97.71 10.61 -29.16
C GLY A 34 97.38 9.36 -28.34
N THR A 35 97.70 8.20 -28.92
CA THR A 35 97.86 6.87 -28.30
C THR A 35 98.86 6.82 -27.14
N SER A 36 98.56 6.08 -26.07
CA SER A 36 99.55 5.26 -25.34
C SER A 36 98.86 4.18 -24.48
N GLU A 37 99.36 2.95 -24.57
CA GLU A 37 98.77 1.70 -24.07
C GLU A 37 98.73 1.54 -22.53
N CYS A 38 97.66 0.90 -22.04
CA CYS A 38 97.70 0.00 -20.88
C CYS A 38 96.63 -1.09 -21.06
N GLY A 39 97.01 -2.18 -21.74
CA GLY A 39 96.10 -3.24 -22.21
C GLY A 39 95.45 -4.15 -21.14
N TYR A 40 95.59 -3.84 -19.85
CA TYR A 40 94.95 -4.61 -18.76
C TYR A 40 93.71 -3.91 -18.17
N SER A 41 93.69 -2.57 -18.09
CA SER A 41 92.51 -1.85 -17.58
C SER A 41 91.38 -1.77 -18.59
N GLY A 42 91.70 -1.64 -19.90
CA GLY A 42 90.71 -1.60 -20.98
C GLY A 42 89.96 -2.93 -21.18
N LYS A 43 90.62 -4.07 -20.95
CA LYS A 43 89.98 -5.40 -20.99
C LYS A 43 89.04 -5.61 -19.80
N LEU A 44 89.47 -5.18 -18.60
CA LEU A 44 88.66 -5.27 -17.39
C LEU A 44 87.44 -4.35 -17.46
N THR A 45 87.59 -3.12 -17.97
CA THR A 45 86.43 -2.22 -18.17
C THR A 45 85.50 -2.74 -19.26
N GLN A 46 86.02 -3.34 -20.34
CA GLN A 46 85.20 -3.96 -21.37
C GLN A 46 84.40 -5.16 -20.85
N GLU A 47 85.04 -6.10 -20.12
CA GLU A 47 84.38 -7.24 -19.48
C GLU A 47 83.33 -6.81 -18.45
N VAL A 48 83.63 -5.80 -17.61
CA VAL A 48 82.67 -5.28 -16.63
C VAL A 48 81.49 -4.59 -17.34
N THR A 49 81.72 -3.84 -18.41
CA THR A 49 80.65 -3.17 -19.16
C THR A 49 79.74 -4.19 -19.88
N GLU A 50 80.33 -5.26 -20.42
CA GLU A 50 79.62 -6.36 -21.08
C GLU A 50 78.82 -7.20 -20.05
N CYS A 51 79.40 -7.47 -18.88
CA CYS A 51 78.71 -8.12 -17.77
C CYS A 51 77.52 -7.30 -17.24
N VAL A 52 77.70 -5.99 -17.05
CA VAL A 52 76.63 -5.08 -16.65
C VAL A 52 75.55 -4.98 -17.74
N GLY A 53 75.94 -4.96 -19.01
CA GLY A 53 75.03 -5.02 -20.16
C GLY A 53 74.15 -6.28 -20.13
N ASN A 54 74.76 -7.45 -19.98
CA ASN A 54 74.07 -8.74 -19.89
C ASN A 54 73.13 -8.81 -18.68
N ILE A 55 73.54 -8.29 -17.52
CA ILE A 55 72.70 -8.23 -16.32
C ILE A 55 71.51 -7.28 -16.55
N LEU A 56 71.73 -6.12 -17.16
CA LEU A 56 70.67 -5.16 -17.46
C LEU A 56 69.67 -5.74 -18.46
N GLU A 57 70.11 -6.43 -19.51
CA GLU A 57 69.22 -7.11 -20.45
C GLU A 57 68.39 -8.22 -19.79
N ASP A 58 69.00 -9.05 -18.93
CA ASP A 58 68.27 -10.07 -18.18
C ASP A 58 67.22 -9.46 -17.24
N LYS A 59 67.57 -8.39 -16.50
CA LYS A 59 66.63 -7.71 -15.61
C LYS A 59 65.54 -6.97 -16.39
N LEU A 60 65.88 -6.25 -17.45
CA LEU A 60 64.92 -5.55 -18.32
C LEU A 60 63.99 -6.54 -19.03
N GLY A 61 64.52 -7.68 -19.47
CA GLY A 61 63.72 -8.78 -20.04
C GLY A 61 62.74 -9.37 -19.03
N LYS A 62 63.16 -9.55 -17.77
CA LYS A 62 62.27 -9.98 -16.66
C LYS A 62 61.19 -8.92 -16.36
N PHE A 63 61.54 -7.63 -16.38
CA PHE A 63 60.57 -6.55 -16.19
C PHE A 63 59.58 -6.47 -17.36
N ALA A 64 60.04 -6.60 -18.61
CA ALA A 64 59.18 -6.61 -19.79
C ALA A 64 58.19 -7.79 -19.72
N SER A 65 58.67 -8.99 -19.40
CA SER A 65 57.82 -10.18 -19.24
C SER A 65 56.78 -10.00 -18.12
N ALA A 66 57.17 -9.39 -17.00
CA ALA A 66 56.24 -9.09 -15.90
C ALA A 66 55.20 -8.03 -16.29
N LEU A 67 55.59 -7.01 -17.06
CA LEU A 67 54.68 -6.00 -17.58
C LEU A 67 53.68 -6.59 -18.57
N ASP A 68 54.10 -7.49 -19.45
CA ASP A 68 53.21 -8.20 -20.38
C ASP A 68 52.20 -9.08 -19.62
N ALA A 69 52.66 -9.79 -18.58
CA ALA A 69 51.78 -10.57 -17.73
C ALA A 69 50.76 -9.70 -16.97
N ILE A 70 51.16 -8.51 -16.49
CA ILE A 70 50.25 -7.54 -15.86
C ILE A 70 49.24 -7.01 -16.89
N ALA A 71 49.69 -6.67 -18.10
CA ALA A 71 48.84 -6.17 -19.18
C ALA A 71 47.77 -7.21 -19.57
N SER A 72 48.16 -8.48 -19.72
CA SER A 72 47.23 -9.57 -20.00
C SER A 72 46.21 -9.75 -18.86
N ARG A 73 46.65 -9.75 -17.60
CA ARG A 73 45.73 -9.84 -16.45
C ARG A 73 44.78 -8.65 -16.34
N LEU A 74 45.24 -7.45 -16.70
CA LEU A 74 44.38 -6.25 -16.75
C LEU A 74 43.32 -6.36 -17.83
N GLU A 75 43.66 -6.93 -18.99
CA GLU A 75 42.70 -7.18 -20.06
C GLU A 75 41.62 -8.19 -19.64
N ASP A 76 42.02 -9.30 -19.01
CA ASP A 76 41.09 -10.29 -18.48
C ASP A 76 40.20 -9.72 -17.37
N ASN A 77 40.77 -8.93 -16.46
CA ASN A 77 39.99 -8.25 -15.44
C ASN A 77 38.99 -7.26 -16.06
N THR A 78 39.37 -6.54 -17.11
CA THR A 78 38.47 -5.62 -17.80
C THR A 78 37.31 -6.37 -18.43
N LYS A 79 37.56 -7.54 -19.05
CA LYS A 79 36.49 -8.41 -19.59
C LYS A 79 35.54 -8.89 -18.49
N CYS A 80 36.08 -9.39 -17.38
CA CYS A 80 35.27 -9.84 -16.23
C CYS A 80 34.43 -8.70 -15.64
N ILE A 81 35.00 -7.49 -15.51
CA ILE A 81 34.30 -6.32 -15.00
C ILE A 81 33.13 -5.97 -15.93
N CYS A 82 33.36 -5.86 -17.24
CA CYS A 82 32.30 -5.58 -18.20
C CYS A 82 31.16 -6.62 -18.15
N GLU A 83 31.48 -7.91 -18.04
CA GLU A 83 30.46 -8.95 -17.91
C GLU A 83 29.64 -8.80 -16.61
N THR A 84 30.32 -8.50 -15.49
CA THR A 84 29.62 -8.26 -14.22
C THR A 84 28.77 -6.99 -14.26
N GLU A 85 29.24 -5.92 -14.90
CA GLU A 85 28.46 -4.69 -15.08
C GLU A 85 27.20 -4.94 -15.93
N CYS A 86 27.30 -5.70 -17.02
CA CYS A 86 26.14 -6.09 -17.82
C CYS A 86 25.14 -6.90 -16.97
N ARG A 87 25.62 -7.90 -16.22
CA ARG A 87 24.75 -8.71 -15.36
C ARG A 87 24.10 -7.90 -14.24
N VAL A 88 24.81 -6.92 -13.68
CA VAL A 88 24.26 -6.00 -12.67
C VAL A 88 23.18 -5.13 -13.31
N SER A 89 23.43 -4.55 -14.49
CA SER A 89 22.43 -3.78 -15.23
C SER A 89 21.17 -4.59 -15.51
N ASP A 90 21.30 -5.83 -15.98
CA ASP A 90 20.17 -6.72 -16.22
C ASP A 90 19.37 -7.02 -14.93
N VAL A 91 20.06 -7.19 -13.81
CA VAL A 91 19.43 -7.43 -12.50
C VAL A 91 18.71 -6.19 -12.01
N GLU A 92 19.29 -5.00 -12.18
CA GLU A 92 18.66 -3.72 -11.83
C GLU A 92 17.40 -3.46 -12.65
N ASP A 93 17.45 -3.69 -13.96
CA ASP A 93 16.29 -3.58 -14.86
C ASP A 93 15.19 -4.58 -14.48
N ASN A 94 15.57 -5.82 -14.14
CA ASN A 94 14.61 -6.81 -13.66
C ASN A 94 14.00 -6.43 -12.30
N ALA A 95 14.80 -5.91 -11.37
CA ALA A 95 14.34 -5.48 -10.05
C ALA A 95 13.33 -4.34 -10.16
N THR A 96 13.62 -3.32 -10.97
CA THR A 96 12.67 -2.22 -11.22
C THR A 96 11.40 -2.70 -11.93
N GLY A 97 11.53 -3.64 -12.87
CA GLY A 97 10.39 -4.30 -13.51
C GLY A 97 9.50 -5.07 -12.52
N MET A 98 10.11 -5.75 -11.55
CA MET A 98 9.38 -6.46 -10.49
C MET A 98 8.70 -5.49 -9.52
N GLU A 99 9.36 -4.41 -9.12
CA GLU A 99 8.78 -3.38 -8.24
C GLU A 99 7.55 -2.74 -8.87
N ASN A 100 7.60 -2.43 -10.17
CA ASN A 100 6.46 -1.89 -10.90
C ASN A 100 5.28 -2.88 -10.93
N LYS A 101 5.53 -4.16 -11.23
CA LYS A 101 4.50 -5.21 -11.18
C LYS A 101 3.92 -5.37 -9.79
N LEU A 102 4.74 -5.32 -8.75
CA LEU A 102 4.29 -5.42 -7.36
C LEU A 102 3.35 -4.26 -7.03
N ARG A 103 3.75 -3.02 -7.34
CA ARG A 103 2.89 -1.85 -7.16
C ARG A 103 1.56 -1.99 -7.92
N GLU A 104 1.60 -2.42 -9.18
CA GLU A 104 0.39 -2.66 -9.98
C GLU A 104 -0.52 -3.71 -9.31
N THR A 105 0.04 -4.83 -8.87
CA THR A 105 -0.74 -5.89 -8.19
C THR A 105 -1.33 -5.40 -6.87
N GLU A 106 -0.60 -4.61 -6.08
CA GLU A 106 -1.13 -4.01 -4.84
C GLU A 106 -2.29 -3.07 -5.13
N THR A 107 -2.16 -2.23 -6.17
CA THR A 107 -3.28 -1.37 -6.58
C THR A 107 -4.49 -2.17 -7.03
N LEU A 108 -4.29 -3.25 -7.78
CA LEU A 108 -5.37 -4.13 -8.24
C LEU A 108 -6.04 -4.83 -7.07
N VAL A 109 -5.27 -5.37 -6.13
CA VAL A 109 -5.81 -6.02 -4.91
C VAL A 109 -6.65 -5.03 -4.10
N ARG A 110 -6.19 -3.79 -3.93
CA ARG A 110 -6.97 -2.75 -3.24
C ARG A 110 -8.30 -2.49 -3.94
N VAL A 111 -8.29 -2.29 -5.26
CA VAL A 111 -9.51 -2.05 -6.05
C VAL A 111 -10.46 -3.25 -6.00
N LEU A 112 -9.94 -4.47 -6.06
CA LEU A 112 -10.75 -5.68 -5.96
C LEU A 112 -11.38 -5.83 -4.58
N LEU A 113 -10.63 -5.54 -3.52
CA LEU A 113 -11.15 -5.58 -2.15
C LEU A 113 -12.29 -4.56 -1.95
N GLU A 114 -12.13 -3.34 -2.47
CA GLU A 114 -13.19 -2.32 -2.44
C GLU A 114 -14.44 -2.76 -3.21
N LYS A 115 -14.26 -3.35 -4.40
CA LYS A 115 -15.38 -3.89 -5.20
C LYS A 115 -16.09 -5.04 -4.49
N VAL A 116 -15.36 -5.96 -3.86
CA VAL A 116 -15.93 -7.08 -3.11
C VAL A 116 -16.71 -6.57 -1.90
N ASP A 117 -16.16 -5.62 -1.13
CA ASP A 117 -16.85 -5.00 0.00
C ASP A 117 -18.14 -4.30 -0.46
N ASP A 118 -18.08 -3.53 -1.54
CA ASP A 118 -19.24 -2.85 -2.12
C ASP A 118 -20.33 -3.85 -2.55
N LEU A 119 -19.97 -4.92 -3.27
CA LEU A 119 -20.89 -5.98 -3.66
C LEU A 119 -21.52 -6.70 -2.46
N GLU A 120 -20.71 -7.09 -1.46
CA GLU A 120 -21.21 -7.73 -0.23
C GLU A 120 -22.22 -6.83 0.48
N ASN A 121 -21.91 -5.53 0.55
CA ASN A 121 -22.80 -4.54 1.15
C ASN A 121 -24.08 -4.29 0.34
N ARG A 122 -24.02 -4.31 -1.01
CA ARG A 122 -25.22 -4.26 -1.86
C ARG A 122 -26.13 -5.46 -1.59
N LEU A 123 -25.55 -6.65 -1.45
CA LEU A 123 -26.29 -7.89 -1.19
C LEU A 123 -26.91 -7.95 0.21
N ARG A 124 -26.32 -7.25 1.18
CA ARG A 124 -26.80 -7.20 2.58
C ARG A 124 -27.66 -5.97 2.89
N ARG A 125 -27.88 -5.09 1.91
CA ARG A 125 -28.55 -3.80 2.13
C ARG A 125 -29.98 -3.94 2.64
N ASP A 126 -30.68 -5.02 2.32
CA ASP A 126 -32.04 -5.31 2.78
C ASP A 126 -32.07 -6.27 3.99
N ASN A 127 -30.91 -6.70 4.46
CA ASN A 127 -30.81 -7.67 5.53
C ASN A 127 -30.80 -7.00 6.91
N ILE A 128 -31.44 -7.67 7.87
CA ILE A 128 -31.35 -7.39 9.31
C ILE A 128 -30.85 -8.63 10.04
N ARG A 129 -30.23 -8.41 11.20
CA ARG A 129 -29.67 -9.46 12.04
C ARG A 129 -30.23 -9.36 13.46
N ILE A 130 -30.81 -10.46 13.94
CA ILE A 130 -31.33 -10.59 15.31
C ILE A 130 -30.32 -11.37 16.15
N LEU A 131 -29.98 -10.83 17.32
CA LEU A 131 -29.07 -11.41 18.32
C LEU A 131 -29.83 -11.67 19.61
N GLY A 132 -29.44 -12.73 20.34
CA GLY A 132 -30.02 -13.04 21.66
C GLY A 132 -31.33 -13.83 21.64
N LEU A 133 -31.88 -14.14 20.45
CA LEU A 133 -33.07 -14.95 20.32
C LEU A 133 -32.77 -16.44 20.57
N LYS A 134 -33.38 -17.02 21.60
CA LYS A 134 -33.24 -18.45 21.98
C LYS A 134 -33.41 -19.36 20.77
N GLU A 135 -32.59 -20.41 20.68
CA GLU A 135 -32.71 -21.38 19.58
C GLU A 135 -34.08 -22.07 19.60
N VAL A 136 -34.59 -22.42 18.41
CA VAL A 136 -35.90 -23.09 18.21
C VAL A 136 -37.13 -22.19 18.47
N TYR A 137 -36.95 -20.96 18.97
CA TYR A 137 -38.06 -20.05 19.24
C TYR A 137 -38.92 -19.71 18.01
N GLU A 138 -38.31 -19.59 16.83
CA GLU A 138 -38.99 -19.32 15.55
C GLU A 138 -39.70 -20.55 14.94
N GLY A 139 -39.51 -21.74 15.52
CA GLY A 139 -40.07 -22.99 15.02
C GLY A 139 -39.45 -23.47 13.70
N SER A 140 -40.19 -24.31 12.98
CA SER A 140 -39.71 -24.94 11.73
C SER A 140 -39.68 -24.00 10.52
N GLN A 141 -40.42 -22.90 10.54
CA GLN A 141 -40.54 -21.96 9.43
C GLN A 141 -40.22 -20.52 9.87
N PRO A 142 -38.93 -20.16 9.94
CA PRO A 142 -38.49 -18.85 10.42
C PRO A 142 -39.11 -17.69 9.66
N ALA A 143 -39.23 -17.79 8.33
CA ALA A 143 -39.75 -16.69 7.51
C ALA A 143 -41.20 -16.35 7.88
N VAL A 144 -42.07 -17.35 8.00
CA VAL A 144 -43.49 -17.18 8.36
C VAL A 144 -43.61 -16.61 9.77
N PHE A 145 -42.80 -17.09 10.70
CA PHE A 145 -42.77 -16.59 12.07
C PHE A 145 -42.46 -15.08 12.14
N PHE A 146 -41.40 -14.64 11.46
CA PHE A 146 -40.96 -13.24 11.55
C PHE A 146 -41.89 -12.25 10.84
N VAL A 147 -42.71 -12.70 9.89
CA VAL A 147 -43.72 -11.86 9.21
C VAL A 147 -44.72 -11.27 10.21
N ALA A 148 -45.16 -12.07 11.19
CA ALA A 148 -46.09 -11.64 12.24
C ALA A 148 -45.37 -11.15 13.51
N TRP A 149 -44.23 -11.74 13.85
CA TRP A 149 -43.49 -11.40 15.06
C TRP A 149 -42.89 -9.99 15.02
N LEU A 150 -42.31 -9.56 13.89
CA LEU A 150 -41.66 -8.24 13.80
C LEU A 150 -42.63 -7.06 14.01
N PRO A 151 -43.79 -6.99 13.33
CA PRO A 151 -44.76 -5.91 13.56
C PRO A 151 -45.27 -5.88 15.00
N LYS A 152 -45.57 -7.05 15.58
CA LYS A 152 -46.07 -7.16 16.96
C LYS A 152 -45.01 -6.74 17.98
N MET A 153 -43.78 -7.17 17.79
CA MET A 153 -42.67 -6.87 18.72
C MET A 153 -42.29 -5.39 18.68
N LEU A 154 -42.34 -4.76 17.51
CA LEU A 154 -41.92 -3.38 17.30
C LEU A 154 -43.08 -2.37 17.26
N GLU A 155 -44.32 -2.83 17.46
CA GLU A 155 -45.53 -2.00 17.39
C GLU A 155 -45.59 -1.18 16.10
N LEU A 156 -45.31 -1.83 14.96
CA LEU A 156 -45.22 -1.16 13.67
C LEU A 156 -46.60 -0.99 13.04
N ASP A 157 -46.97 0.27 12.76
CA ASP A 157 -48.11 0.60 11.91
C ASP A 157 -47.83 0.13 10.48
N THR A 158 -48.50 -0.95 10.09
CA THR A 158 -48.38 -1.53 8.74
C THR A 158 -49.75 -1.54 8.10
N VAL A 159 -49.84 -0.97 6.89
CA VAL A 159 -51.11 -0.84 6.12
C VAL A 159 -51.83 -2.19 5.94
N LYS A 160 -51.08 -3.31 5.96
CA LYS A 160 -51.61 -4.67 5.83
C LYS A 160 -51.36 -5.57 7.06
N GLY A 161 -50.85 -5.02 8.17
CA GLY A 161 -50.53 -5.80 9.38
C GLY A 161 -49.32 -6.75 9.27
N HIS A 162 -48.61 -6.80 8.13
CA HIS A 162 -47.50 -7.73 7.91
C HIS A 162 -46.34 -7.11 7.10
N ILE A 163 -45.13 -7.59 7.37
CA ILE A 163 -43.91 -7.22 6.63
C ILE A 163 -43.54 -8.35 5.69
N LYS A 164 -43.18 -8.02 4.44
CA LYS A 164 -42.76 -9.02 3.45
C LYS A 164 -41.31 -9.43 3.69
N ILE A 165 -41.10 -10.73 3.88
CA ILE A 165 -39.80 -11.34 4.14
C ILE A 165 -39.51 -12.34 3.01
N ASP A 166 -38.37 -12.20 2.35
CA ASP A 166 -37.94 -13.12 1.31
C ASP A 166 -37.33 -14.39 1.91
N ARG A 167 -36.49 -14.22 2.94
CA ARG A 167 -35.77 -15.34 3.57
C ARG A 167 -35.42 -15.02 5.02
N ALA A 168 -35.57 -16.00 5.89
CA ALA A 168 -35.06 -15.95 7.26
C ALA A 168 -34.38 -17.28 7.60
N HIS A 169 -33.20 -17.21 8.21
CA HIS A 169 -32.43 -18.38 8.59
C HIS A 169 -31.47 -18.04 9.75
N ARG A 170 -31.02 -19.06 10.48
CA ARG A 170 -29.93 -18.90 11.45
C ARG A 170 -28.57 -18.98 10.78
N GLY A 171 -27.59 -18.35 11.41
CA GLY A 171 -26.18 -18.46 11.02
C GLY A 171 -25.72 -19.92 11.01
N LEU A 172 -24.70 -20.19 10.18
CA LEU A 172 -24.08 -21.50 10.05
C LEU A 172 -23.33 -21.90 11.34
N GLY A 173 -23.18 -23.19 11.56
CA GLY A 173 -22.46 -23.78 12.70
C GLY A 173 -23.37 -24.44 13.74
N PRO A 174 -22.78 -25.21 14.68
CA PRO A 174 -23.53 -25.94 15.70
C PRO A 174 -24.16 -25.00 16.72
N GLN A 175 -25.23 -25.47 17.37
CA GLN A 175 -25.84 -24.80 18.51
C GLN A 175 -24.81 -24.61 19.63
N ARG A 176 -24.63 -23.36 20.06
CA ARG A 176 -23.71 -23.02 21.15
C ARG A 176 -24.57 -22.66 22.36
N GLY A 177 -24.72 -23.61 23.29
CA GLY A 177 -25.62 -23.56 24.46
C GLY A 177 -26.08 -22.16 24.86
N ASP A 178 -25.20 -21.40 25.52
CA ASP A 178 -25.57 -20.09 26.09
C ASP A 178 -25.47 -18.90 25.11
N ARG A 179 -24.93 -19.12 23.90
CA ARG A 179 -24.76 -18.09 22.87
C ARG A 179 -25.58 -18.45 21.63
N PRO A 180 -26.88 -18.10 21.60
CA PRO A 180 -27.74 -18.47 20.48
C PRO A 180 -27.23 -17.89 19.17
N ARG A 181 -27.32 -18.69 18.10
CA ARG A 181 -26.89 -18.24 16.77
C ARG A 181 -27.72 -17.06 16.28
N PRO A 182 -27.09 -16.08 15.60
CA PRO A 182 -27.82 -14.94 15.05
C PRO A 182 -28.81 -15.40 13.98
N VAL A 183 -29.97 -14.74 13.92
CA VAL A 183 -30.91 -14.90 12.81
C VAL A 183 -30.62 -13.81 11.78
N ILE A 184 -30.53 -14.19 10.50
CA ILE A 184 -30.38 -13.27 9.37
C ILE A 184 -31.68 -13.30 8.58
N ILE A 185 -32.28 -12.13 8.40
CA ILE A 185 -33.55 -11.95 7.71
C ILE A 185 -33.31 -11.01 6.52
N LYS A 186 -33.67 -11.46 5.32
CA LYS A 186 -33.74 -10.64 4.12
C LYS A 186 -35.16 -10.12 3.96
N LEU A 187 -35.31 -8.80 4.04
CA LEU A 187 -36.58 -8.12 3.79
C LEU A 187 -36.78 -7.92 2.29
N HIS A 188 -38.04 -7.92 1.87
CA HIS A 188 -38.38 -7.69 0.46
C HIS A 188 -38.18 -6.23 0.06
N ASN A 189 -38.50 -5.28 0.95
CA ASN A 189 -38.43 -3.85 0.69
C ASN A 189 -37.44 -3.15 1.62
N PHE A 190 -36.63 -2.27 1.07
CA PHE A 190 -35.73 -1.40 1.85
C PHE A 190 -36.48 -0.45 2.78
N ALA A 191 -37.66 0.04 2.38
CA ALA A 191 -38.50 0.91 3.21
C ALA A 191 -38.93 0.22 4.51
N ASP A 192 -39.25 -1.08 4.45
CA ASP A 192 -39.62 -1.88 5.62
C ASP A 192 -38.43 -2.01 6.58
N LYS A 193 -37.23 -2.20 6.03
CA LYS A 193 -35.99 -2.19 6.82
C LYS A 193 -35.83 -0.86 7.56
N GLN A 194 -35.99 0.26 6.86
CA GLN A 194 -35.83 1.58 7.48
C GLN A 194 -36.85 1.82 8.60
N ARG A 195 -38.12 1.42 8.41
CA ARG A 195 -39.16 1.50 9.44
C ARG A 195 -38.81 0.67 10.67
N ILE A 196 -38.36 -0.58 10.48
CA ILE A 196 -37.86 -1.45 11.56
C ILE A 196 -36.71 -0.76 12.31
N MET A 197 -35.69 -0.27 11.57
CA MET A 197 -34.52 0.37 12.18
C MET A 197 -34.86 1.65 12.95
N SER A 198 -35.87 2.41 12.50
CA SER A 198 -36.36 3.59 13.22
C SER A 198 -37.13 3.22 14.48
N ALA A 199 -38.00 2.21 14.43
CA ALA A 199 -38.74 1.75 15.61
C ALA A 199 -37.82 1.22 16.71
N ILE A 200 -36.76 0.49 16.34
CA ILE A 200 -35.74 0.01 17.30
C ILE A 200 -35.07 1.16 18.04
N LYS A 201 -34.77 2.27 17.34
CA LYS A 201 -34.15 3.45 17.95
C LYS A 201 -35.04 4.12 19.00
N ILE A 202 -36.37 3.99 18.87
CA ILE A 202 -37.34 4.55 19.81
C ILE A 202 -37.53 3.61 20.99
N LYS A 203 -37.66 2.30 20.73
CA LYS A 203 -38.00 1.31 21.76
C LYS A 203 -36.83 0.98 22.70
N HIS A 204 -35.58 1.16 22.26
CA HIS A 204 -34.31 0.98 22.99
C HIS A 204 -34.03 -0.40 23.62
N HIS A 205 -35.02 -1.07 24.22
CA HIS A 205 -34.91 -2.36 24.88
C HIS A 205 -35.97 -3.33 24.34
N LEU A 206 -35.53 -4.49 23.87
CA LEU A 206 -36.39 -5.57 23.39
C LEU A 206 -36.11 -6.81 24.23
N GLU A 207 -37.16 -7.41 24.77
CA GLU A 207 -37.06 -8.57 25.65
C GLU A 207 -38.03 -9.67 25.25
N VAL A 208 -37.52 -10.90 25.18
CA VAL A 208 -38.28 -12.10 24.82
C VAL A 208 -37.93 -13.18 25.81
N GLU A 209 -38.92 -13.75 26.50
CA GLU A 209 -38.73 -14.78 27.54
C GLU A 209 -37.65 -14.42 28.59
N GLY A 210 -37.61 -13.16 29.04
CA GLY A 210 -36.61 -12.71 30.02
C GLY A 210 -35.20 -12.49 29.45
N ARG A 211 -35.01 -12.60 28.13
CA ARG A 211 -33.72 -12.40 27.45
C ARG A 211 -33.74 -11.15 26.58
N LYS A 212 -32.65 -10.39 26.63
CA LYS A 212 -32.43 -9.22 25.78
C LYS A 212 -32.20 -9.64 24.33
N VAL A 213 -33.00 -9.07 23.44
CA VAL A 213 -32.89 -9.29 22.00
C VAL A 213 -32.39 -8.00 21.35
N PHE A 214 -31.45 -8.13 20.42
CA PHE A 214 -30.94 -6.98 19.68
C PHE A 214 -31.16 -7.17 18.19
N ILE A 215 -31.68 -6.14 17.53
CA ILE A 215 -31.87 -6.13 16.08
C ILE A 215 -30.93 -5.07 15.49
N HIS A 216 -30.07 -5.51 14.58
CA HIS A 216 -29.06 -4.67 13.93
C HIS A 216 -29.16 -4.78 12.41
N GLN A 217 -28.54 -3.84 11.70
CA GLN A 217 -28.30 -3.98 10.27
C GLN A 217 -27.24 -5.07 10.03
N ASP A 218 -27.42 -5.86 8.97
CA ASP A 218 -26.38 -6.78 8.55
C ASP A 218 -25.35 -6.05 7.67
N LEU A 219 -24.13 -5.89 8.20
CA LEU A 219 -23.03 -5.16 7.55
C LEU A 219 -21.90 -6.14 7.19
N SER A 220 -21.08 -5.80 6.18
CA SER A 220 -19.85 -6.55 5.89
C SER A 220 -18.89 -6.54 7.08
N SER A 221 -17.96 -7.49 7.12
CA SER A 221 -16.89 -7.51 8.13
C SER A 221 -16.07 -6.23 8.07
N MET A 222 -15.64 -5.81 6.88
CA MET A 222 -14.84 -4.60 6.69
C MET A 222 -15.54 -3.34 7.22
N VAL A 223 -16.84 -3.21 6.99
CA VAL A 223 -17.63 -2.08 7.53
C VAL A 223 -17.74 -2.14 9.04
N LYS A 224 -17.95 -3.33 9.62
CA LYS A 224 -17.94 -3.52 11.07
C LYS A 224 -16.59 -3.14 11.66
N ASP A 225 -15.49 -3.48 10.99
CA ASP A 225 -14.13 -3.19 11.43
C ASP A 225 -13.86 -1.67 11.39
N LYS A 226 -14.23 -1.01 10.28
CA LYS A 226 -14.20 0.46 10.15
C LYS A 226 -14.98 1.14 11.27
N ARG A 227 -16.20 0.66 11.57
CA ARG A 227 -17.02 1.18 12.68
C ARG A 227 -16.39 0.95 14.05
N ARG A 228 -15.76 -0.21 14.30
CA ARG A 228 -15.04 -0.47 15.55
C ARG A 228 -13.89 0.52 15.76
N GLY A 229 -13.28 1.01 14.68
CA GLY A 229 -12.28 2.08 14.75
C GLY A 229 -12.78 3.34 15.46
N PHE A 230 -14.08 3.64 15.35
CA PHE A 230 -14.70 4.81 16.00
C PHE A 230 -15.11 4.59 17.46
N ASN A 231 -14.94 3.40 18.03
CA ASN A 231 -15.43 3.09 19.38
C ASN A 231 -14.92 4.10 20.43
N LYS A 232 -13.61 4.43 20.40
CA LYS A 232 -13.01 5.41 21.31
C LYS A 232 -13.65 6.79 21.16
N THR A 233 -13.74 7.28 19.93
CA THR A 233 -14.38 8.57 19.61
C THR A 233 -15.84 8.59 20.07
N CYS A 234 -16.58 7.50 19.87
CA CYS A 234 -17.96 7.37 20.33
C CYS A 234 -18.07 7.37 21.85
N GLU A 235 -17.17 6.69 22.57
CA GLU A 235 -17.12 6.72 24.04
C GLU A 235 -16.90 8.14 24.56
N ASP A 236 -16.00 8.90 23.94
CA ASP A 236 -15.73 10.28 24.33
C ASP A 236 -16.92 11.21 24.02
N LEU A 237 -17.57 11.06 22.86
CA LEU A 237 -18.80 11.77 22.53
C LEU A 237 -19.92 11.51 23.56
N ILE A 238 -20.05 10.26 24.03
CA ILE A 238 -21.02 9.90 25.09
C ILE A 238 -20.66 10.60 26.39
N LYS A 239 -19.38 10.60 26.81
CA LYS A 239 -18.93 11.29 28.03
C LYS A 239 -19.22 12.80 27.98
N HIS A 240 -19.09 13.41 26.81
CA HIS A 240 -19.40 14.82 26.58
C HIS A 240 -20.90 15.11 26.37
N GLY A 241 -21.77 14.10 26.40
CA GLY A 241 -23.21 14.27 26.19
C GLY A 241 -23.59 14.68 24.75
N ILE A 242 -22.69 14.50 23.78
CA ILE A 242 -22.91 14.88 22.38
C ILE A 242 -23.64 13.74 21.68
N ARG A 243 -24.80 14.04 21.09
CA ARG A 243 -25.52 13.09 20.24
C ARG A 243 -24.81 12.91 18.92
N PHE A 244 -24.60 11.65 18.53
CA PHE A 244 -23.99 11.28 17.27
C PHE A 244 -24.81 10.25 16.52
N THR A 245 -24.52 10.10 15.24
CA THR A 245 -25.12 9.10 14.37
C THR A 245 -24.05 8.46 13.51
N MET A 246 -24.05 7.13 13.46
CA MET A 246 -23.17 6.37 12.57
C MET A 246 -23.94 6.04 11.29
N ARG A 247 -23.66 6.77 10.20
CA ARG A 247 -24.24 6.49 8.89
C ARG A 247 -23.55 5.30 8.23
N PHE A 248 -24.28 4.61 7.38
CA PHE A 248 -23.72 3.61 6.49
C PHE A 248 -22.79 4.29 5.48
N LEU A 249 -21.57 3.82 5.18
CA LEU A 249 -20.87 2.60 5.64
C LEU A 249 -20.29 2.76 7.06
N ALA A 250 -19.43 3.75 7.28
CA ALA A 250 -18.83 4.06 8.58
C ALA A 250 -18.52 5.57 8.65
N LEU A 251 -19.57 6.39 8.57
CA LEU A 251 -19.44 7.85 8.55
C LEU A 251 -20.06 8.39 9.83
N LEU A 252 -19.20 8.89 10.73
CA LEU A 252 -19.58 9.40 12.04
C LEU A 252 -20.03 10.86 11.89
N CYS A 253 -21.30 11.13 12.17
CA CYS A 253 -21.86 12.48 12.17
C CYS A 253 -22.24 12.91 13.59
N PHE A 254 -21.82 14.09 14.00
CA PHE A 254 -22.27 14.71 15.25
C PHE A 254 -22.32 16.23 15.13
N THR A 255 -23.06 16.88 16.02
CA THR A 255 -23.12 18.34 16.08
C THR A 255 -22.23 18.83 17.22
N HIS A 256 -21.26 19.68 16.92
CA HIS A 256 -20.39 20.34 17.89
C HIS A 256 -20.48 21.85 17.66
N GLU A 257 -20.66 22.64 18.72
CA GLU A 257 -20.76 24.11 18.63
C GLU A 257 -21.77 24.62 17.57
N GLY A 258 -22.90 23.94 17.43
CA GLY A 258 -23.95 24.29 16.45
C GLY A 258 -23.65 23.91 15.00
N ARG A 259 -22.49 23.34 14.69
CA ARG A 259 -22.12 22.85 13.35
C ARG A 259 -22.15 21.33 13.28
N LYS A 260 -22.63 20.80 12.15
CA LYS A 260 -22.60 19.35 11.87
C LYS A 260 -21.24 18.98 11.29
N HIS A 261 -20.58 18.02 11.91
CA HIS A 261 -19.33 17.45 11.44
C HIS A 261 -19.54 16.00 11.02
N SER A 262 -18.78 15.57 10.02
CA SER A 262 -18.84 14.23 9.43
C SER A 262 -17.44 13.71 9.17
N PHE A 263 -17.13 12.53 9.70
CA PHE A 263 -15.80 11.93 9.58
C PHE A 263 -15.89 10.49 9.04
N GLN A 264 -15.03 10.17 8.08
CA GLN A 264 -14.84 8.80 7.59
C GLN A 264 -13.64 8.11 8.26
N ASN A 265 -12.68 8.91 8.74
CA ASN A 265 -11.46 8.45 9.37
C ASN A 265 -11.56 8.61 10.91
N PRO A 266 -11.39 7.53 11.71
CA PRO A 266 -11.50 7.63 13.16
C PRO A 266 -10.42 8.48 13.81
N GLN A 267 -9.19 8.49 13.26
CA GLN A 267 -8.08 9.31 13.77
C GLN A 267 -8.39 10.80 13.66
N GLU A 268 -8.95 11.25 12.53
CA GLU A 268 -9.34 12.64 12.31
C GLU A 268 -10.47 13.06 13.26
N ALA A 269 -11.47 12.20 13.43
CA ALA A 269 -12.58 12.46 14.35
C ALA A 269 -12.10 12.60 15.81
N GLN A 270 -11.14 11.76 16.22
CA GLN A 270 -10.55 11.84 17.55
C GLN A 270 -9.68 13.10 17.71
N ALA A 271 -8.84 13.42 16.72
CA ALA A 271 -8.04 14.64 16.72
C ALA A 271 -8.90 15.92 16.79
N PHE A 272 -10.08 15.91 16.16
CA PHE A 272 -11.06 16.98 16.27
C PHE A 272 -11.56 17.16 17.71
N LEU A 273 -11.91 16.07 18.40
CA LEU A 273 -12.42 16.13 19.78
C LEU A 273 -11.34 16.52 20.80
N THR A 274 -10.10 16.11 20.60
CA THR A 274 -8.97 16.48 21.49
C THR A 274 -8.46 17.91 21.22
N GLY A 275 -9.02 18.63 20.24
CA GLY A 275 -8.64 20.00 19.91
C GLY A 275 -7.40 20.15 19.03
N ALA A 276 -6.79 19.05 18.58
CA ALA A 276 -5.62 19.07 17.71
C ALA A 276 -5.94 19.51 16.27
N ALA A 277 -7.21 19.37 15.84
CA ALA A 277 -7.66 19.64 14.47
C ALA A 277 -8.71 20.75 14.34
N ALA A 278 -8.83 21.66 15.32
CA ALA A 278 -9.84 22.74 15.32
C ALA A 278 -9.68 23.79 14.19
N ARG A 279 -8.81 23.57 13.18
CA ARG A 279 -8.59 24.52 12.07
C ARG A 279 -8.67 23.93 10.66
N GLN A 280 -8.83 22.63 10.45
CA GLN A 280 -8.84 22.07 9.10
C GLN A 280 -9.81 20.89 8.97
N SER A 281 -11.04 21.16 8.54
CA SER A 281 -11.84 20.29 7.66
C SER A 281 -13.16 20.98 7.34
N ILE A 282 -13.10 21.93 6.41
CA ILE A 282 -14.25 22.38 5.64
C ILE A 282 -14.25 21.56 4.35
N CYS A 283 -15.40 20.91 4.09
CA CYS A 283 -15.86 20.34 2.81
C CYS A 283 -15.12 19.12 2.23
N SER A 284 -15.88 18.04 2.04
CA SER A 284 -16.23 17.50 0.71
C SER A 284 -17.09 16.24 0.88
N VAL A 285 -18.42 16.38 0.88
CA VAL A 285 -19.40 15.59 0.08
C VAL A 285 -20.76 16.29 0.22
N ASP A 286 -20.93 17.42 -0.46
CA ASP A 286 -22.26 17.94 -0.83
C ASP A 286 -22.27 18.03 -2.34
N MET A 287 -22.94 17.08 -2.99
CA MET A 287 -23.57 17.16 -4.33
C MET A 287 -23.88 15.72 -4.77
N ILE A 288 -25.15 15.33 -4.65
CA ILE A 288 -25.97 14.71 -5.71
C ILE A 288 -27.42 14.66 -5.18
N GLU A 289 -28.28 15.37 -5.90
CA GLU A 289 -29.76 15.35 -5.90
C GLU A 289 -30.52 15.92 -4.70
N ALA A 290 -30.63 17.25 -4.70
CA ALA A 290 -31.87 17.93 -4.36
C ALA A 290 -32.77 17.95 -5.60
N GLY A 291 -33.86 17.19 -5.56
CA GLY A 291 -34.93 17.21 -6.54
C GLY A 291 -36.20 16.69 -5.87
N GLU A 292 -37.10 17.63 -5.54
CA GLU A 292 -38.51 17.42 -5.19
C GLU A 292 -38.83 16.64 -3.91
N LEU A 293 -39.25 17.38 -2.87
CA LEU A 293 -40.65 17.40 -2.46
C LEU A 293 -40.81 18.32 -1.24
N SER A 294 -41.32 19.50 -1.53
CA SER A 294 -42.00 20.39 -0.60
C SER A 294 -43.18 19.68 0.06
N HIS A 295 -43.17 19.51 1.39
CA HIS A 295 -44.27 19.90 2.28
C HIS A 295 -44.05 19.49 3.75
N LEU A 296 -44.42 20.43 4.63
CA LEU A 296 -44.86 20.29 6.04
C LEU A 296 -43.76 20.06 7.10
N ARG A 297 -43.24 21.13 7.71
CA ARG A 297 -43.72 21.83 8.93
C ARG A 297 -43.88 20.93 10.17
N PHE A 298 -42.94 21.13 11.11
CA PHE A 298 -43.10 21.17 12.56
C PHE A 298 -44.55 21.07 13.08
N VAL A 299 -44.85 20.01 13.84
CA VAL A 299 -45.23 20.04 15.27
C VAL A 299 -44.62 18.80 15.92
#